data_AF-A0A2I1DLD7-F1
#
_entry.id   AF-A0A2I1DLD7-F1
#
_cell.length_a   1.000
_cell.length_b   1.000
_cell.length_c   1.000
_cell.angle_alpha   90.00
_cell.angle_beta   90.00
_cell.angle_gamma   90.00
#
_symmetry.space_group_name_H-M   'P 1'
#
loop_
_entity.id
_entity.type
_entity.pdbx_description
1 polymer ?
#
loop_
_entity_poly.entity_id
_entity_poly.type
_entity_poly.pdbx_seq_one_letter_code
_entity_poly.pdbx_strand_id
1 'polypeptide(L)'
;MKAAKMSLFLLLAALPVLAAAEDMESLRDQAETDPVALHHLQDLAQGDHAEAAFYLGTLYAPRITRKEVTVTKSWPEALHWYRKAARLGLAKADFDLGLAYEKGLGVHKDPQRAQIYFDRMAHIAEVETALPHDKEAASRSVGPHGVSSESSGISREGS
;
A
#
# COMPACT_ATOMS: atom_id res chain seq x y z
N MET A 1 -1.58 54.93 -27.03
CA MET A 1 -1.05 55.66 -25.86
C MET A 1 -1.80 55.19 -24.61
N LYS A 2 -1.08 54.65 -23.62
CA LYS A 2 -1.40 54.54 -22.17
C LYS A 2 -2.70 53.76 -21.80
N ALA A 3 -2.75 52.84 -20.83
CA ALA A 3 -1.82 52.45 -19.77
C ALA A 3 -2.15 51.03 -19.28
N ALA A 4 -1.10 50.32 -18.86
CA ALA A 4 -1.18 49.17 -17.97
C ALA A 4 -1.58 49.60 -16.55
N LYS A 5 -2.31 48.73 -15.82
CA LYS A 5 -2.22 48.46 -14.37
C LYS A 5 -3.21 47.34 -14.03
N MET A 6 -2.70 46.13 -13.82
CA MET A 6 -2.55 45.50 -12.49
C MET A 6 -3.90 45.17 -11.82
N SER A 7 -4.26 43.88 -11.82
CA SER A 7 -4.51 43.23 -10.53
C SER A 7 -4.35 41.73 -10.66
N LEU A 8 -3.22 41.28 -10.11
CA LEU A 8 -2.91 39.94 -9.71
C LEU A 8 -4.00 39.46 -8.72
N PHE A 9 -4.97 38.68 -9.17
CA PHE A 9 -5.74 37.84 -8.25
C PHE A 9 -4.95 36.55 -8.05
N LEU A 10 -4.04 36.61 -7.08
CA LEU A 10 -3.60 35.46 -6.30
C LEU A 10 -4.85 34.82 -5.68
N LEU A 11 -5.52 33.90 -6.39
CA LEU A 11 -6.27 32.86 -5.70
C LEU A 11 -5.29 31.73 -5.42
N LEU A 12 -4.54 31.94 -4.34
CA LEU A 12 -3.77 30.95 -3.62
C LEU A 12 -4.73 29.85 -3.13
N ALA A 13 -5.07 28.89 -3.98
CA ALA A 13 -5.44 27.56 -3.52
C ALA A 13 -4.15 26.73 -3.60
N ALA A 14 -3.54 26.56 -2.42
CA ALA A 14 -2.24 25.98 -2.14
C ALA A 14 -1.82 24.85 -3.11
N LEU A 15 -0.71 25.07 -3.81
CA LEU A 15 0.08 23.95 -4.32
C LEU A 15 0.85 23.29 -3.15
N PRO A 16 1.02 21.97 -3.21
CA PRO A 16 1.06 21.04 -2.08
C PRO A 16 2.45 20.94 -1.46
N VAL A 17 2.63 20.03 -0.50
CA VAL A 17 3.89 19.66 0.19
C VAL A 17 4.10 20.40 1.52
N LEU A 18 3.38 19.96 2.56
CA LEU A 18 3.98 19.55 3.84
C LEU A 18 2.92 18.88 4.72
N ALA A 19 2.48 17.68 4.36
CA ALA A 19 2.00 16.72 5.35
C ALA A 19 3.04 15.62 5.36
N ALA A 20 3.71 15.46 6.51
CA ALA A 20 4.57 14.31 6.79
C ALA A 20 3.83 13.04 6.34
N ALA A 21 4.52 12.15 5.61
CA ALA A 21 4.05 10.83 5.18
C ALA A 21 2.65 10.50 5.70
N GLU A 22 1.60 10.88 4.96
CA GLU A 22 0.24 10.67 5.46
C GLU A 22 0.11 9.18 5.75
N ASP A 23 -0.09 8.87 7.03
CA ASP A 23 -0.30 7.53 7.48
C ASP A 23 -1.54 6.99 6.76
N MET A 24 -1.43 5.78 6.22
CA MET A 24 -2.52 5.19 5.42
C MET A 24 -3.84 5.10 6.19
N GLU A 25 -3.78 5.11 7.52
CA GLU A 25 -4.92 5.24 8.41
C GLU A 25 -5.60 6.62 8.32
N SER A 26 -4.86 7.73 8.41
CA SER A 26 -5.40 9.08 8.19
C SER A 26 -5.97 9.24 6.78
N LEU A 27 -5.26 8.76 5.75
CA LEU A 27 -5.76 8.81 4.37
C LEU A 27 -7.10 8.07 4.23
N ARG A 28 -7.23 6.90 4.88
CA ARG A 28 -8.50 6.15 4.93
C ARG A 28 -9.61 6.88 5.67
N ASP A 29 -9.30 7.53 6.78
CA ASP A 29 -10.30 8.30 7.54
C ASP A 29 -10.79 9.52 6.74
N GLN A 30 -9.90 10.19 6.02
CA GLN A 30 -10.27 11.26 5.09
C GLN A 30 -11.14 10.74 3.94
N ALA A 31 -10.80 9.58 3.37
CA ALA A 31 -11.54 8.95 2.27
C ALA A 31 -13.01 8.60 2.61
N GLU A 32 -13.41 8.62 3.89
CA GLU A 32 -14.82 8.46 4.28
C GLU A 32 -15.68 9.69 3.88
N THR A 33 -15.06 10.88 3.75
CA THR A 33 -15.76 12.14 3.47
C THR A 33 -15.21 12.94 2.29
N ASP A 34 -13.95 12.70 1.88
CA ASP A 34 -13.29 13.39 0.78
C ASP A 34 -13.12 12.47 -0.46
N PRO A 35 -13.76 12.78 -1.60
CA PRO A 35 -13.60 12.00 -2.83
C PRO A 35 -12.18 12.05 -3.42
N VAL A 36 -11.38 13.09 -3.14
CA VAL A 36 -9.99 13.17 -3.59
C VAL A 36 -9.13 12.16 -2.83
N ALA A 37 -9.27 12.12 -1.50
CA ALA A 37 -8.62 11.12 -0.67
C ALA A 37 -9.04 9.68 -1.05
N LEU A 38 -10.33 9.47 -1.34
CA LEU A 38 -10.83 8.19 -1.83
C LEU A 38 -10.18 7.79 -3.16
N HIS A 39 -10.11 8.70 -4.12
CA HIS A 39 -9.49 8.43 -5.42
C HIS A 39 -8.00 8.09 -5.26
N HIS A 40 -7.28 8.85 -4.43
CA HIS A 40 -5.87 8.59 -4.15
C HIS A 40 -5.67 7.20 -3.51
N LEU A 41 -6.50 6.84 -2.53
CA LEU A 41 -6.45 5.52 -1.89
C LEU A 41 -6.78 4.40 -2.90
N GLN A 42 -7.72 4.62 -3.83
CA GLN A 42 -8.03 3.69 -4.90
C GLN A 42 -6.85 3.48 -5.84
N ASP A 43 -6.18 4.54 -6.28
CA ASP A 43 -5.02 4.46 -7.18
C ASP A 43 -3.86 3.69 -6.52
N LEU A 44 -3.56 3.99 -5.25
CA LEU A 44 -2.56 3.26 -4.47
C LEU A 44 -2.92 1.78 -4.32
N ALA A 45 -4.18 1.51 -3.97
CA ALA A 45 -4.70 0.15 -3.86
C ALA A 45 -4.73 -0.59 -5.21
N GLN A 46 -4.86 0.12 -6.34
CA GLN A 46 -4.79 -0.43 -7.70
C GLN A 46 -3.37 -0.85 -8.08
N GLY A 47 -2.35 -0.16 -7.54
CA GLY A 47 -0.95 -0.57 -7.62
C GLY A 47 -0.60 -1.77 -6.73
N ASP A 48 0.69 -1.91 -6.42
CA ASP A 48 1.25 -2.96 -5.57
C ASP A 48 1.39 -2.53 -4.09
N HIS A 49 0.59 -1.56 -3.65
CA HIS A 49 0.63 -1.05 -2.28
C HIS A 49 -0.30 -1.88 -1.37
N ALA A 50 0.27 -2.88 -0.68
CA ALA A 50 -0.48 -3.83 0.15
C ALA A 50 -1.31 -3.14 1.25
N GLU A 51 -0.73 -2.15 1.93
CA GLU A 51 -1.40 -1.38 2.98
C GLU A 51 -2.57 -0.56 2.43
N ALA A 52 -2.41 0.12 1.29
CA ALA A 52 -3.50 0.88 0.67
C ALA A 52 -4.68 -0.04 0.30
N ALA A 53 -4.40 -1.20 -0.29
CA ALA A 53 -5.44 -2.21 -0.55
C ALA A 53 -6.11 -2.66 0.75
N PHE A 54 -5.36 -2.88 1.83
CA PHE A 54 -5.95 -3.24 3.12
C PHE A 54 -6.86 -2.14 3.66
N TYR A 55 -6.37 -0.90 3.72
CA TYR A 55 -7.12 0.22 4.26
C TYR A 55 -8.37 0.53 3.42
N LEU A 56 -8.30 0.41 2.09
CA LEU A 56 -9.47 0.50 1.23
C LEU A 56 -10.49 -0.60 1.56
N GLY A 57 -10.04 -1.83 1.84
CA GLY A 57 -10.89 -2.91 2.34
C GLY A 57 -11.57 -2.54 3.66
N THR A 58 -10.83 -1.96 4.61
CA THR A 58 -11.41 -1.50 5.90
C THR A 58 -12.41 -0.37 5.75
N LEU A 59 -12.25 0.48 4.73
CA LEU A 59 -13.17 1.56 4.41
C LEU A 59 -14.52 1.00 3.93
N TYR A 60 -14.49 -0.02 3.05
CA TYR A 60 -15.68 -0.69 2.55
C TYR A 60 -16.29 -1.66 3.56
N ALA A 61 -15.52 -2.18 4.53
CA ALA A 61 -16.04 -3.09 5.53
C ALA A 61 -17.11 -2.39 6.40
N PRO A 62 -18.35 -2.93 6.48
CA PRO A 62 -19.35 -2.43 7.40
C PRO A 62 -18.85 -2.47 8.85
N ARG A 63 -18.58 -1.31 9.44
CA ARG A 63 -18.31 -1.18 10.87
C ARG A 63 -19.63 -1.33 11.62
N ILE A 64 -19.64 -2.15 12.67
CA ILE A 64 -20.83 -2.41 13.50
C ILE A 64 -21.24 -1.16 14.33
N THR A 65 -20.43 -0.10 14.35
CA THR A 65 -20.52 1.00 15.35
C THR A 65 -20.51 2.44 14.82
N ARG A 66 -20.71 2.75 13.53
CA ARG A 66 -20.90 4.16 13.10
C ARG A 66 -22.14 4.39 12.25
N LYS A 67 -22.96 5.33 12.76
CA LYS A 67 -24.16 5.90 12.18
C LYS A 67 -23.74 7.19 11.45
N GLU A 68 -23.19 7.04 10.25
CA GLU A 68 -23.06 8.05 9.17
C GLU A 68 -21.87 7.66 8.29
N VAL A 69 -22.14 7.37 7.01
CA VAL A 69 -21.12 6.98 6.03
C VAL A 69 -21.56 7.47 4.65
N THR A 70 -20.68 8.15 3.93
CA THR A 70 -20.88 8.60 2.53
C THR A 70 -20.48 7.51 1.52
N VAL A 71 -19.54 6.63 1.89
CA VAL A 71 -19.14 5.45 1.13
C VAL A 71 -20.12 4.30 1.37
N THR A 72 -20.63 3.67 0.30
CA THR A 72 -21.49 2.48 0.45
C THR A 72 -20.64 1.31 0.94
N LYS A 73 -20.83 0.90 2.20
CA LYS A 73 -20.08 -0.22 2.81
C LYS A 73 -20.62 -1.56 2.35
N SER A 74 -19.74 -2.43 1.87
CA SER A 74 -20.05 -3.71 1.21
C SER A 74 -18.97 -4.74 1.55
N TRP A 75 -19.37 -5.83 2.22
CA TRP A 75 -18.44 -6.92 2.53
C TRP A 75 -17.80 -7.54 1.28
N PRO A 76 -18.51 -7.81 0.17
CA PRO A 76 -17.90 -8.28 -1.07
C PRO A 76 -16.74 -7.39 -1.58
N GLU A 77 -16.90 -6.07 -1.55
CA GLU A 77 -15.83 -5.14 -1.93
C GLU A 77 -14.67 -5.16 -0.93
N ALA A 78 -14.96 -5.18 0.37
CA ALA A 78 -13.92 -5.30 1.39
C ALA A 78 -13.07 -6.57 1.18
N LEU A 79 -13.72 -7.71 0.92
CA LEU A 79 -13.06 -8.97 0.65
C LEU A 79 -12.23 -8.97 -0.62
N HIS A 80 -12.66 -8.26 -1.66
CA HIS A 80 -11.86 -8.09 -2.87
C HIS A 80 -10.51 -7.43 -2.53
N TRP A 81 -10.56 -6.35 -1.78
CA TRP A 81 -9.38 -5.59 -1.39
C TRP A 81 -8.49 -6.31 -0.39
N TYR A 82 -9.07 -7.01 0.60
CA TYR A 82 -8.31 -7.88 1.50
C TYR A 82 -7.61 -9.01 0.76
N ARG A 83 -8.26 -9.66 -0.22
CA ARG A 83 -7.59 -10.67 -1.05
C ARG A 83 -6.42 -10.08 -1.84
N LYS A 84 -6.51 -8.82 -2.27
CA LYS A 84 -5.39 -8.14 -2.93
C LYS A 84 -4.25 -7.89 -1.95
N ALA A 85 -4.52 -7.29 -0.80
CA ALA A 85 -3.52 -7.03 0.23
C ALA A 85 -2.83 -8.32 0.72
N ALA A 86 -3.60 -9.40 0.88
CA ALA A 86 -3.08 -10.69 1.29
C ALA A 86 -2.21 -11.37 0.22
N ARG A 87 -2.53 -11.19 -1.08
CA ARG A 87 -1.64 -11.63 -2.18
C ARG A 87 -0.30 -10.90 -2.19
N LEU A 88 -0.28 -9.66 -1.70
CA LEU A 88 0.93 -8.86 -1.55
C LEU A 88 1.68 -9.16 -0.23
N GLY A 89 1.25 -10.16 0.54
CA GLY A 89 1.93 -10.62 1.74
C GLY A 89 1.57 -9.84 3.01
N LEU A 90 0.47 -9.08 3.04
CA LEU A 90 0.07 -8.37 4.26
C LEU A 90 -0.63 -9.32 5.26
N ALA A 91 0.06 -9.69 6.34
CA ALA A 91 -0.46 -10.59 7.37
C ALA A 91 -1.80 -10.12 7.99
N LYS A 92 -2.00 -8.79 8.14
CA LYS A 92 -3.26 -8.21 8.64
C LYS A 92 -4.45 -8.54 7.72
N ALA A 93 -4.24 -8.59 6.40
CA ALA A 93 -5.29 -8.92 5.45
C ALA A 93 -5.67 -10.41 5.51
N ASP A 94 -4.71 -11.28 5.79
CA ASP A 94 -4.98 -12.70 6.04
C ASP A 94 -5.83 -12.91 7.28
N PHE A 95 -5.55 -12.19 8.36
CA PHE A 95 -6.37 -12.22 9.56
C PHE A 95 -7.83 -11.82 9.27
N ASP A 96 -8.04 -10.71 8.56
CA ASP A 96 -9.39 -10.23 8.23
C ASP A 96 -10.15 -11.17 7.29
N LEU A 97 -9.45 -11.83 6.35
CA LEU A 97 -10.05 -12.88 5.53
C LEU A 97 -10.43 -14.11 6.37
N GLY A 98 -9.57 -14.51 7.31
CA GLY A 98 -9.85 -15.58 8.27
C GLY A 98 -11.12 -15.30 9.07
N LEU A 99 -11.22 -14.10 9.66
CA LEU A 99 -12.42 -13.65 10.39
C LEU A 99 -13.67 -13.62 9.52
N ALA A 100 -13.56 -13.17 8.26
CA ALA A 100 -14.70 -13.13 7.36
C ALA A 100 -15.24 -14.53 7.04
N TYR A 101 -14.37 -15.52 6.84
CA TYR A 101 -14.78 -16.91 6.64
C TYR A 101 -15.26 -17.58 7.94
N GLU A 102 -14.70 -17.22 9.09
CA GLU A 102 -15.15 -17.75 10.38
C GLU A 102 -16.57 -17.27 10.75
N LYS A 103 -16.86 -16.00 10.47
CA LYS A 103 -18.11 -15.32 10.85
C LYS A 103 -19.14 -15.24 9.72
N GLY A 104 -18.77 -15.55 8.49
CA GLY A 104 -19.65 -15.45 7.32
C GLY A 104 -19.92 -14.01 6.86
N LEU A 105 -18.90 -13.14 6.90
CA LEU A 105 -19.01 -11.72 6.59
C LEU A 105 -18.86 -11.50 5.08
N GLY A 106 -19.99 -11.41 4.36
CA GLY A 106 -20.03 -11.28 2.90
C GLY A 106 -19.61 -12.52 2.12
N VAL A 107 -19.35 -13.63 2.82
CA VAL A 107 -19.08 -14.97 2.30
C VAL A 107 -19.82 -16.01 3.13
N HIS A 108 -20.03 -17.19 2.57
CA HIS A 108 -20.46 -18.33 3.37
C HIS A 108 -19.41 -18.67 4.43
N LYS A 109 -19.89 -18.98 5.64
CA LYS A 109 -19.04 -19.43 6.73
C LYS A 109 -18.30 -20.71 6.32
N ASP A 110 -16.99 -20.68 6.45
CA ASP A 110 -16.09 -21.79 6.11
C ASP A 110 -14.90 -21.78 7.09
N PRO A 111 -15.00 -22.49 8.22
CA PRO A 111 -13.94 -22.51 9.22
C PRO A 111 -12.65 -23.16 8.72
N GLN A 112 -12.72 -24.04 7.71
CA GLN A 112 -11.53 -24.66 7.12
C GLN A 112 -10.76 -23.62 6.30
N ARG A 113 -11.46 -22.83 5.48
CA ARG A 113 -10.83 -21.69 4.80
C ARG A 113 -10.30 -20.66 5.78
N ALA A 114 -11.01 -20.39 6.87
CA ALA A 114 -10.54 -19.47 7.90
C ALA A 114 -9.18 -19.93 8.47
N GLN A 115 -9.05 -21.23 8.78
CA GLN A 115 -7.79 -21.80 9.26
C GLN A 115 -6.64 -21.63 8.27
N ILE A 116 -6.89 -21.84 6.97
CA ILE A 116 -5.87 -21.63 5.92
C ILE A 116 -5.33 -20.20 5.93
N TYR A 117 -6.20 -19.19 6.11
CA TYR A 117 -5.76 -17.80 6.19
C TYR A 117 -4.97 -17.52 7.48
N PHE A 118 -5.38 -18.07 8.62
CA PHE A 118 -4.65 -17.92 9.87
C PHE A 118 -3.27 -18.61 9.84
N ASP A 119 -3.17 -19.79 9.23
CA ASP A 119 -1.90 -20.49 9.07
C ASP A 119 -0.95 -19.71 8.15
N ARG A 120 -1.48 -19.14 7.06
CA ARG A 120 -0.71 -18.28 6.15
C ARG A 120 -0.21 -17.01 6.85
N MET A 121 -1.07 -16.35 7.63
CA MET A 121 -0.70 -15.19 8.44
C MET A 121 0.47 -15.54 9.37
N ALA A 122 0.39 -16.66 10.09
CA ALA A 122 1.42 -17.07 11.03
C ALA A 122 2.77 -17.28 10.32
N HIS A 123 2.76 -17.97 9.17
CA HIS A 123 3.96 -18.16 8.36
C HIS A 123 4.54 -16.83 7.84
N ILE A 124 3.71 -15.91 7.34
CA ILE A 124 4.17 -14.59 6.87
C ILE A 124 4.75 -13.78 8.03
N ALA A 125 4.09 -13.78 9.19
CA ALA A 125 4.56 -13.06 10.37
C ALA A 125 5.92 -13.60 10.84
N GLU A 126 6.08 -14.92 10.86
CA GLU A 126 7.36 -15.56 11.20
C GLU A 126 8.47 -15.14 10.23
N VAL A 127 8.20 -15.17 8.91
CA VAL A 127 9.14 -14.72 7.88
C VAL A 127 9.45 -13.21 7.99
N GLU A 128 8.46 -12.36 8.26
CA GLU A 128 8.66 -10.91 8.45
C GLU A 128 9.52 -10.63 9.68
N THR A 129 9.30 -11.34 10.79
CA THR A 129 10.12 -11.19 12.01
C THR A 129 11.55 -11.70 11.84
N ALA A 130 11.79 -12.61 10.89
CA ALA A 130 13.11 -13.14 10.58
C ALA A 130 13.94 -12.23 9.65
N LEU A 131 13.33 -11.20 9.03
CA LEU A 131 14.03 -10.21 8.23
C LEU A 131 14.34 -8.96 9.08
N PRO A 132 15.60 -8.48 9.15
CA PRO A 132 15.91 -7.25 9.85
C PRO A 132 15.13 -6.08 9.22
N HIS A 133 14.52 -5.23 10.06
CA HIS A 133 13.59 -4.16 9.69
C HIS A 133 14.15 -3.08 8.74
N ASP A 134 15.42 -3.15 8.35
CA ASP A 134 16.04 -2.23 7.39
C ASP A 134 15.78 -2.66 5.95
N LYS A 135 14.54 -2.42 5.51
CA LYS A 135 14.11 -2.49 4.10
C LYS A 135 14.90 -1.52 3.21
N GLU A 136 15.71 -0.65 3.82
CA GLU A 136 16.53 0.41 3.21
C GLU A 136 18.04 0.13 3.17
N ALA A 137 18.53 -0.97 3.75
CA ALA A 137 19.94 -1.37 3.65
C ALA A 137 20.24 -2.16 2.36
N ALA A 138 19.27 -2.90 1.83
CA ALA A 138 19.41 -3.68 0.59
C ALA A 138 19.56 -2.79 -0.66
N SER A 139 19.08 -1.55 -0.63
CA SER A 139 19.28 -0.55 -1.69
C SER A 139 20.61 0.21 -1.58
N ARG A 140 21.33 0.10 -0.45
CA ARG A 140 22.64 0.75 -0.23
C ARG A 140 23.84 -0.15 -0.58
N SER A 141 23.63 -1.41 -0.96
CA SER A 141 24.73 -2.33 -1.31
C SER A 141 25.19 -2.27 -2.77
N VAL A 142 24.56 -1.45 -3.62
CA VAL A 142 25.08 -1.15 -4.97
C VAL A 142 25.96 0.10 -4.90
N GLY A 143 27.17 -0.06 -4.37
CA GLY A 143 28.27 0.89 -4.59
C GLY A 143 28.78 0.80 -6.05
N PRO A 144 29.39 1.86 -6.61
CA PRO A 144 29.73 1.92 -8.02
C PRO A 144 31.02 1.13 -8.29
N HIS A 145 30.92 -0.17 -8.55
CA HIS A 145 32.05 -0.98 -9.02
C HIS A 145 31.72 -1.70 -10.33
N GLY A 146 31.78 -0.94 -11.42
CA GLY A 146 32.30 -1.38 -12.72
C GLY A 146 33.44 -0.42 -13.04
N VAL A 147 34.66 -0.84 -13.38
CA VAL A 147 34.96 -1.67 -14.54
C VAL A 147 36.31 -2.39 -14.39
N SER A 148 36.32 -3.64 -14.86
CA SER A 148 37.37 -4.26 -15.68
C SER A 148 38.69 -4.73 -15.04
N SER A 149 38.63 -5.98 -14.60
CA SER A 149 39.59 -7.07 -14.83
C SER A 149 40.85 -6.74 -15.64
N GLU A 150 41.99 -6.98 -14.99
CA GLU A 150 43.25 -7.40 -15.60
C GLU A 150 43.02 -8.62 -16.52
N SER A 151 43.59 -8.60 -17.73
CA SER A 151 43.94 -9.82 -18.45
C SER A 151 45.37 -9.70 -18.97
N SER A 152 46.21 -10.59 -18.47
CA SER A 152 47.62 -10.77 -18.77
C SER A 152 47.93 -11.00 -20.25
N GLY A 153 49.03 -10.37 -20.71
CA GLY A 153 50.14 -11.01 -21.43
C GLY A 153 49.93 -11.45 -22.88
N ILE A 154 50.55 -10.73 -23.82
CA ILE A 154 51.30 -11.32 -24.94
C ILE A 154 52.50 -10.43 -25.27
N SER A 155 53.71 -10.87 -24.86
CA SER A 155 54.97 -10.41 -25.44
C SER A 155 55.04 -10.88 -26.90
N ARG A 156 55.25 -9.97 -27.84
CA ARG A 156 55.74 -10.29 -29.19
C ARG A 156 57.18 -9.79 -29.30
N GLU A 157 58.12 -10.71 -29.13
CA GLU A 157 59.41 -10.64 -29.82
C GLU A 157 59.17 -10.91 -31.32
N GLY A 158 59.87 -10.19 -32.19
CA GLY A 158 59.82 -10.47 -33.62
C GLY A 158 60.57 -9.46 -34.49
N SER A 159 61.86 -9.75 -34.70
CA SER A 159 62.77 -9.34 -35.79
C SER A 159 63.24 -7.90 -35.90
#